data_AF-A0A957XS48-F1
#
_entry.id   AF-A0A957XS48-F1
#
_cell.length_a   1.000
_cell.length_b   1.000
_cell.length_c   1.000
_cell.angle_alpha   90.00
_cell.angle_beta   90.00
_cell.angle_gamma   90.00
#
_symmetry.space_group_name_H-M   'P 1'
#
loop_
_entity.id
_entity.type
_entity.pdbx_description
1 polymer ?
#
loop_
_entity_poly.entity_id
_entity_poly.type
_entity_poly.pdbx_seq_one_letter_code
_entity_poly.pdbx_strand_id
1 'polypeptide(L)'
;VSRGIRLNETPSFSMGGLFSRSVPILGHIAAGQPITVFPDERDSADTLDLATDVVGRAQEVYALRVQGDSMIDALVDSGDLVILNYQKTANNGDMVAAWLIDQEETTLKYFFLEGKQVRLQPANASYEPIIVPADKVEIQGKVIAIIRQLD
;
A
#
# COMPACT_ATOMS: atom_id res chain seq x y z
N VAL A 1 -19.49 -60.52 16.87
CA VAL A 1 -20.09 -59.72 15.77
C VAL A 1 -19.60 -58.29 15.95
N SER A 2 -18.60 -57.87 15.17
CA SER A 2 -17.95 -56.56 15.30
C SER A 2 -18.84 -55.49 14.67
N ARG A 3 -19.31 -54.50 15.46
CA ARG A 3 -20.07 -53.35 14.95
C ARG A 3 -19.07 -52.28 14.51
N GLY A 4 -18.87 -52.13 13.20
CA GLY A 4 -18.02 -51.09 12.64
C GLY A 4 -18.60 -49.69 12.90
N ILE A 5 -17.77 -48.78 13.38
CA ILE A 5 -18.11 -47.36 13.51
C ILE A 5 -18.00 -46.78 12.10
N ARG A 6 -19.12 -46.27 11.56
CA ARG A 6 -19.10 -45.44 10.35
C ARG A 6 -19.00 -43.99 10.78
N LEU A 7 -17.96 -43.29 10.33
CA LEU A 7 -17.95 -41.83 10.34
C LEU A 7 -19.04 -41.39 9.35
N ASN A 8 -20.19 -40.97 9.88
CA ASN A 8 -21.14 -40.21 9.11
C ASN A 8 -20.61 -38.78 9.02
N GLU A 9 -20.43 -38.33 7.78
CA GLU A 9 -20.14 -36.94 7.42
C GLU A 9 -18.78 -36.50 7.97
N THR A 10 -17.77 -36.52 7.09
CA THR A 10 -16.74 -35.48 7.16
C THR A 10 -17.53 -34.19 7.35
N PRO A 11 -17.34 -33.41 8.43
CA PRO A 11 -17.86 -32.07 8.40
C PRO A 11 -17.24 -31.50 7.14
N SER A 12 -18.07 -31.17 6.15
CA SER A 12 -17.71 -30.07 5.29
C SER A 12 -17.51 -28.94 6.30
N PHE A 13 -16.26 -28.76 6.71
CA PHE A 13 -15.82 -27.46 7.11
C PHE A 13 -16.30 -26.62 5.93
N SER A 14 -17.40 -25.90 6.13
CA SER A 14 -17.65 -24.68 5.41
C SER A 14 -16.41 -23.87 5.74
N MET A 15 -15.38 -24.06 4.91
CA MET A 15 -14.21 -23.23 4.86
C MET A 15 -14.83 -21.90 4.47
N GLY A 16 -15.22 -21.12 5.48
CA GLY A 16 -15.63 -19.75 5.30
C GLY A 16 -14.51 -19.16 4.48
N GLY A 17 -14.82 -18.89 3.21
CA GLY A 17 -13.82 -18.90 2.15
C GLY A 17 -12.58 -18.16 2.61
N LEU A 18 -11.44 -18.82 2.48
CA LEU A 18 -10.16 -18.14 2.36
C LEU A 18 -10.29 -17.28 1.08
N PHE A 19 -11.00 -16.17 1.17
CA PHE A 19 -11.10 -15.22 0.08
C PHE A 19 -9.73 -14.58 0.03
N SER A 20 -8.86 -15.09 -0.84
CA SER A 20 -7.66 -14.37 -1.24
C SER A 20 -8.06 -13.40 -2.34
N ARG A 21 -7.46 -12.22 -2.31
CA ARG A 21 -7.59 -11.21 -3.33
C ARG A 21 -6.22 -11.04 -3.98
N SER A 22 -6.18 -11.24 -5.28
CA SER A 22 -4.99 -10.95 -6.08
C SER A 22 -4.79 -9.45 -6.16
N VAL A 23 -3.63 -8.98 -5.70
CA VAL A 23 -3.24 -7.57 -5.68
C VAL A 23 -2.09 -7.37 -6.68
N PRO A 24 -2.26 -6.52 -7.70
CA PRO A 24 -1.20 -6.27 -8.67
C PRO A 24 -0.09 -5.40 -8.07
N ILE A 25 1.16 -5.73 -8.38
CA ILE A 25 2.33 -4.91 -8.07
C ILE A 25 2.56 -3.97 -9.27
N LEU A 26 2.35 -2.67 -9.08
CA LEU A 26 2.35 -1.67 -10.17
C LEU A 26 3.69 -0.93 -10.31
N GLY A 27 4.78 -1.55 -9.86
CA GLY A 27 6.13 -0.97 -9.92
C GLY A 27 6.61 -0.46 -8.57
N HIS A 28 7.22 0.73 -8.57
CA HIS A 28 7.97 1.25 -7.43
C HIS A 28 7.44 2.60 -6.93
N ILE A 29 7.75 2.95 -5.69
CA ILE A 29 7.48 4.27 -5.12
C ILE A 29 8.69 4.84 -4.39
N ALA A 30 8.94 6.14 -4.57
CA ALA A 30 9.98 6.84 -3.84
C ALA A 30 9.57 7.11 -2.40
N ALA A 31 10.31 6.52 -1.46
CA ALA A 31 10.42 7.00 -0.09
C ALA A 31 11.69 7.84 0.04
N GLY A 32 11.93 8.81 -0.84
CA GLY A 32 13.19 9.57 -0.79
C GLY A 32 13.29 10.53 -1.97
N GLN A 33 14.24 10.28 -2.86
CA GLN A 33 14.29 10.99 -4.13
C GLN A 33 13.21 10.46 -5.07
N PRO A 34 12.50 11.36 -5.75
CA PRO A 34 11.32 11.01 -6.52
C PRO A 34 11.59 10.16 -7.76
N ILE A 35 10.66 9.26 -8.04
CA ILE A 35 10.69 8.38 -9.22
C ILE A 35 9.37 8.45 -9.98
N THR A 36 9.47 8.36 -11.30
CA THR A 36 8.31 8.29 -12.21
C THR A 36 7.72 6.88 -12.17
N VAL A 37 6.42 6.78 -11.86
CA VAL A 37 5.66 5.52 -11.94
C VAL A 37 5.00 5.45 -13.32
N PHE A 38 5.38 4.45 -14.13
CA PHE A 38 4.79 4.25 -15.46
C PHE A 38 3.43 3.54 -15.33
N PRO A 39 2.32 4.10 -15.85
CA PRO A 39 0.99 3.50 -15.76
C PRO A 39 0.76 2.24 -16.63
N ASP A 40 1.68 1.93 -17.56
CA ASP A 40 1.41 1.05 -18.71
C ASP A 40 2.04 -0.36 -18.63
N GLU A 41 2.71 -0.76 -17.54
CA GLU A 41 3.25 -2.13 -17.40
C GLU A 41 2.20 -3.13 -16.88
N ARG A 42 1.03 -3.20 -17.52
CA ARG A 42 -0.06 -4.12 -17.15
C ARG A 42 0.13 -5.55 -17.67
N ASP A 43 1.03 -5.77 -18.64
CA ASP A 43 1.16 -7.05 -19.34
C ASP A 43 2.18 -8.01 -18.71
N SER A 44 2.86 -7.63 -17.61
CA SER A 44 3.81 -8.49 -16.87
C SER A 44 3.85 -8.19 -15.36
N ALA A 45 2.74 -7.72 -14.78
CA ALA A 45 2.71 -7.35 -13.37
C ALA A 45 2.68 -8.60 -12.47
N ASP A 46 3.72 -8.77 -11.65
CA ASP A 46 3.68 -9.69 -10.52
C ASP A 46 2.45 -9.42 -9.67
N THR A 47 1.82 -10.47 -9.14
CA THR A 47 0.64 -10.36 -8.28
C THR A 47 0.93 -10.99 -6.93
N LEU A 48 0.32 -10.43 -5.88
CA LEU A 48 0.38 -10.94 -4.53
C LEU A 48 -1.01 -11.33 -4.07
N ASP A 49 -1.19 -12.60 -3.69
CA ASP A 49 -2.45 -13.07 -3.11
C ASP A 49 -2.49 -12.72 -1.63
N LEU A 50 -3.39 -11.80 -1.28
CA LEU A 50 -3.59 -11.35 0.10
C LEU A 50 -4.90 -11.88 0.65
N ALA A 51 -4.90 -12.32 1.91
CA ALA A 51 -6.13 -12.64 2.61
C ALA A 51 -7.05 -11.41 2.65
N THR A 52 -8.35 -11.62 2.46
CA THR A 52 -9.34 -10.52 2.47
C THR A 52 -9.32 -9.77 3.81
N ASP A 53 -8.93 -10.39 4.91
CA ASP A 53 -8.78 -9.72 6.20
C ASP A 53 -7.67 -8.65 6.21
N VAL A 54 -6.60 -8.85 5.42
CA VAL A 54 -5.52 -7.86 5.25
C VAL A 54 -5.99 -6.69 4.38
N VAL A 55 -6.74 -6.98 3.32
CA VAL A 55 -7.25 -5.96 2.40
C VAL A 55 -8.45 -5.20 3.01
N GLY A 56 -9.17 -5.83 3.93
CA GLY A 56 -10.36 -5.29 4.55
C GLY A 56 -11.46 -4.97 3.53
N ARG A 57 -12.07 -3.80 3.67
CA ARG A 57 -13.17 -3.33 2.79
C ARG A 57 -12.68 -2.52 1.59
N ALA A 58 -11.37 -2.43 1.38
CA ALA A 58 -10.80 -1.68 0.27
C ALA A 58 -11.26 -2.29 -1.06
N GLN A 59 -11.83 -1.48 -1.96
CA GLN A 59 -12.42 -1.97 -3.21
C GLN A 59 -11.38 -2.07 -4.32
N GLU A 60 -10.43 -1.15 -4.36
CA GLU A 60 -9.38 -1.06 -5.38
C GLU A 60 -8.03 -1.01 -4.66
N VAL A 61 -7.23 -2.06 -4.81
CA VAL A 61 -5.96 -2.22 -4.07
C VAL A 61 -4.86 -2.60 -5.02
N TYR A 62 -3.70 -2.02 -4.79
CA TYR A 62 -2.49 -2.26 -5.54
C TYR A 62 -1.28 -2.20 -4.61
N ALA A 63 -0.16 -2.77 -5.05
CA ALA A 63 1.09 -2.75 -4.31
C ALA A 63 2.14 -1.94 -5.06
N LEU A 64 3.00 -1.25 -4.33
CA LEU A 64 4.21 -0.63 -4.86
C LEU A 64 5.41 -1.07 -4.04
N ARG A 65 6.54 -1.29 -4.69
CA ARG A 65 7.82 -1.58 -4.01
C ARG A 65 8.53 -0.29 -3.63
N VAL A 66 8.83 -0.15 -2.35
CA VAL A 66 9.50 1.05 -1.82
C VAL A 66 10.95 1.12 -2.31
N GLN A 67 11.37 2.32 -2.70
CA GLN A 67 12.76 2.68 -2.95
C GLN A 67 13.15 3.89 -2.09
N GLY A 68 14.20 3.75 -1.29
CA GLY A 68 14.66 4.78 -0.35
C GLY A 68 14.18 4.56 1.10
N ASP A 69 14.61 5.44 2.00
CA ASP A 69 14.57 5.29 3.45
C ASP A 69 13.90 6.48 4.18
N SER A 70 13.23 7.39 3.47
CA SER A 70 12.55 8.55 4.07
C SER A 70 11.42 8.18 5.02
N MET A 71 11.02 6.92 5.05
CA MET A 71 9.97 6.39 5.91
C MET A 71 10.51 5.34 6.91
N ILE A 72 11.83 5.29 7.12
CA ILE A 72 12.49 4.27 7.94
C ILE A 72 12.02 4.27 9.41
N ASP A 73 11.76 5.45 9.99
CA ASP A 73 11.25 5.58 11.36
C ASP A 73 9.78 5.13 11.46
N ALA A 74 9.08 5.02 10.33
CA ALA A 74 7.76 4.39 10.23
C ALA A 74 7.85 2.88 9.94
N LEU A 75 9.04 2.29 10.06
CA LEU A 75 9.34 0.88 9.76
C LEU A 75 9.09 0.50 8.28
N VAL A 76 9.17 1.48 7.38
CA VAL A 76 9.10 1.27 5.93
C VAL A 76 10.48 1.51 5.33
N ASP A 77 11.08 0.45 4.81
CA ASP A 77 12.43 0.44 4.26
C ASP A 77 12.42 0.10 2.77
N SER A 78 13.54 0.36 2.10
CA SER A 78 13.73 0.05 0.70
C SER A 78 13.57 -1.47 0.47
N GLY A 79 12.77 -1.83 -0.53
CA GLY A 79 12.45 -3.22 -0.87
C GLY A 79 11.11 -3.71 -0.32
N ASP A 80 10.53 -3.02 0.67
CA ASP A 80 9.20 -3.34 1.21
C ASP A 80 8.11 -3.20 0.14
N LEU A 81 7.06 -4.00 0.27
CA LEU A 81 5.83 -3.82 -0.48
C LEU A 81 4.83 -3.04 0.37
N VAL A 82 4.45 -1.85 -0.12
CA VAL A 82 3.34 -1.09 0.45
C VAL A 82 2.07 -1.41 -0.31
N ILE A 83 1.03 -1.80 0.42
CA ILE A 83 -0.29 -2.11 -0.11
C ILE A 83 -1.15 -0.87 0.07
N LEU A 84 -1.70 -0.35 -1.02
CA LEU A 84 -2.48 0.88 -1.04
C LEU A 84 -3.92 0.61 -1.45
N ASN A 85 -4.86 1.22 -0.73
CA ASN A 85 -6.23 1.41 -1.23
C ASN A 85 -6.24 2.63 -2.14
N TYR A 86 -6.68 2.46 -3.39
CA TYR A 86 -6.85 3.56 -4.33
C TYR A 86 -7.95 4.50 -3.83
N GLN A 87 -7.57 5.74 -3.55
CA GLN A 87 -8.46 6.78 -3.06
C GLN A 87 -7.84 8.15 -3.28
N LYS A 88 -8.69 9.18 -3.45
CA LYS A 88 -8.28 10.55 -3.76
C LYS A 88 -8.27 11.48 -2.54
N THR A 89 -8.60 10.97 -1.36
CA THR A 89 -8.67 11.73 -0.12
C THR A 89 -7.86 11.04 0.96
N ALA A 90 -7.39 11.80 1.95
CA ALA A 90 -6.65 11.30 3.09
C ALA A 90 -6.93 12.17 4.32
N ASN A 91 -6.78 11.59 5.51
CA ASN A 91 -6.85 12.32 6.77
C ASN A 91 -5.44 12.70 7.22
N ASN A 92 -5.35 13.69 8.11
CA ASN A 92 -4.07 14.07 8.70
C ASN A 92 -3.46 12.89 9.46
N GLY A 93 -2.20 12.58 9.16
CA GLY A 93 -1.47 11.44 9.69
C GLY A 93 -1.61 10.14 8.89
N ASP A 94 -2.43 10.11 7.82
CA ASP A 94 -2.47 8.95 6.93
C ASP A 94 -1.15 8.85 6.14
N MET A 95 -0.61 7.63 5.98
CA MET A 95 0.50 7.36 5.07
C MET A 95 -0.06 7.17 3.65
N VAL A 96 0.43 7.95 2.69
CA VAL A 96 -0.15 8.03 1.34
C VAL A 96 0.91 7.96 0.25
N ALA A 97 0.50 7.45 -0.90
CA ALA A 97 1.15 7.78 -2.17
C ALA A 97 0.57 9.11 -2.66
N ALA A 98 1.43 10.13 -2.75
CA ALA A 98 1.06 11.46 -3.21
C ALA A 98 1.80 11.80 -4.51
N TRP A 99 1.05 12.21 -5.52
CA TRP A 99 1.57 12.74 -6.77
C TRP A 99 1.76 14.26 -6.65
N LEU A 100 2.98 14.71 -6.91
CA LEU A 100 3.36 16.11 -6.93
C LEU A 100 3.31 16.62 -8.37
N ILE A 101 2.31 17.45 -8.68
CA ILE A 101 2.02 17.87 -10.05
C ILE A 101 3.21 18.62 -10.68
N ASP A 102 3.82 19.54 -9.93
CA ASP A 102 4.88 20.40 -10.45
C ASP A 102 6.21 19.65 -10.65
N GLN A 103 6.38 18.48 -10.01
CA GLN A 103 7.60 17.68 -10.10
C GLN A 103 7.40 16.40 -10.92
N GLU A 104 6.17 16.11 -11.35
CA GLU A 104 5.80 14.92 -12.14
C GLU A 104 6.26 13.60 -11.47
N GLU A 105 6.01 13.46 -10.17
CA GLU A 105 6.50 12.35 -9.36
C GLU A 105 5.53 11.85 -8.28
N THR A 106 5.64 10.57 -7.91
CA THR A 106 4.91 9.99 -6.77
C THR A 106 5.86 9.75 -5.59
N THR A 107 5.46 10.17 -4.40
CA THR A 107 6.21 9.94 -3.15
C THR A 107 5.36 9.27 -2.07
N LEU A 108 6.02 8.53 -1.17
CA LEU A 108 5.40 7.96 0.03
C LEU A 108 5.73 8.81 1.26
N LYS A 109 4.71 9.40 1.89
CA LYS A 109 4.84 10.31 3.05
C LYS A 109 3.59 10.27 3.94
N TYR A 110 3.68 10.81 5.15
CA TYR A 110 2.50 11.14 5.94
C TYR A 110 1.86 12.43 5.44
N PHE A 111 0.55 12.41 5.26
CA PHE A 111 -0.22 13.55 4.76
C PHE A 111 -0.73 14.44 5.90
N PHE A 112 -0.59 15.76 5.73
CA PHE A 112 -1.23 16.75 6.60
C PHE A 112 -1.79 17.90 5.75
N LEU A 113 -3.09 18.12 5.81
CA LEU A 113 -3.76 19.29 5.26
C LEU A 113 -3.78 20.42 6.30
N GLU A 114 -3.13 21.53 5.97
CA GLU A 114 -2.93 22.70 6.83
C GLU A 114 -3.49 23.94 6.11
N GLY A 115 -4.83 24.04 6.11
CA GLY A 115 -5.55 25.11 5.42
C GLY A 115 -5.49 24.96 3.90
N LYS A 116 -4.68 25.79 3.24
CA LYS A 116 -4.48 25.77 1.77
C LYS A 116 -3.19 25.07 1.36
N GLN A 117 -2.43 24.56 2.31
CA GLN A 117 -1.18 23.86 2.08
C GLN A 117 -1.32 22.40 2.50
N VAL A 118 -0.58 21.54 1.80
CA VAL A 118 -0.35 20.17 2.18
C VAL A 118 1.11 20.05 2.60
N ARG A 119 1.33 19.47 3.78
CA ARG A 119 2.64 19.04 4.25
C ARG A 119 2.72 17.52 4.10
N LEU A 120 3.66 17.07 3.27
CA LEU A 120 4.04 15.67 3.14
C LEU A 120 5.26 15.42 4.02
N GLN A 121 5.02 14.74 5.14
CA GLN A 121 6.00 14.56 6.20
C GLN A 121 6.73 13.21 6.02
N PRO A 122 8.07 13.21 5.87
CA PRO A 122 8.86 11.99 5.98
C PRO A 122 8.89 11.48 7.43
N ALA A 123 9.08 10.17 7.57
CA ALA A 123 9.44 9.51 8.83
C ALA A 123 10.93 9.13 8.79
N ASN A 124 11.77 10.14 8.64
CA ASN A 124 13.22 10.06 8.72
C ASN A 124 13.73 11.49 8.98
N ALA A 125 14.45 11.68 10.10
CA ALA A 125 14.94 13.00 10.51
C ALA A 125 15.92 13.66 9.53
N SER A 126 16.49 12.89 8.59
CA SER A 126 17.42 13.38 7.57
C SER A 126 16.71 14.05 6.38
N TYR A 127 15.38 13.97 6.30
CA TYR A 127 14.58 14.49 5.20
C TYR A 127 13.69 15.65 5.68
N GLU A 128 13.66 16.73 4.89
CA GLU A 128 12.76 17.85 5.16
C GLU A 128 11.32 17.57 4.69
N PRO A 129 10.30 18.11 5.37
CA PRO A 129 8.92 18.03 4.90
C PRO A 129 8.74 18.76 3.56
N ILE A 130 7.95 18.17 2.66
CA ILE A 130 7.56 18.83 1.41
C ILE A 130 6.28 19.63 1.71
N ILE A 131 6.33 20.94 1.50
CA ILE A 131 5.19 21.84 1.73
C ILE A 131 4.79 22.45 0.40
N VAL A 132 3.56 22.19 -0.04
CA VAL A 132 3.06 22.60 -1.36
C VAL A 132 1.60 23.04 -1.27
N PRO A 133 1.11 23.87 -2.20
CA PRO A 133 -0.31 24.19 -2.30
C PRO A 133 -1.16 22.93 -2.44
N ALA A 134 -2.35 22.91 -1.82
CA ALA A 134 -3.21 21.73 -1.81
C ALA A 134 -3.69 21.33 -3.21
N ASP A 135 -3.77 22.28 -4.15
CA ASP A 135 -4.10 22.06 -5.57
C ASP A 135 -2.92 21.53 -6.40
N LYS A 136 -1.75 21.34 -5.79
CA LYS A 136 -0.53 20.78 -6.41
C LYS A 136 -0.20 19.37 -5.95
N VAL A 137 -1.10 18.75 -5.17
CA VAL A 137 -0.94 17.38 -4.66
C VAL A 137 -2.18 16.56 -4.98
N GLU A 138 -1.97 15.40 -5.59
CA GLU A 138 -3.03 14.41 -5.76
C GLU A 138 -2.73 13.17 -4.93
N ILE A 139 -3.71 12.72 -4.14
CA ILE A 139 -3.59 11.44 -3.44
C ILE A 139 -3.92 10.32 -4.42
N GLN A 140 -2.99 9.39 -4.60
CA GLN A 140 -3.18 8.21 -5.45
C GLN A 140 -3.64 6.99 -4.64
N GLY A 141 -3.31 6.95 -3.35
CA GLY A 141 -3.79 5.90 -2.46
C GLY A 141 -3.32 6.08 -1.03
N LYS A 142 -4.00 5.39 -0.12
CA LYS A 142 -3.64 5.30 1.29
C LYS A 142 -3.05 3.93 1.60
N VAL A 143 -1.92 3.88 2.29
CA VAL A 143 -1.32 2.63 2.75
C VAL A 143 -2.25 1.95 3.75
N ILE A 144 -2.51 0.65 3.52
CA ILE A 144 -3.32 -0.20 4.40
C ILE A 144 -2.51 -1.34 5.01
N ALA A 145 -1.41 -1.74 4.38
CA ALA A 145 -0.51 -2.77 4.89
C ALA A 145 0.91 -2.57 4.33
N ILE A 146 1.90 -3.08 5.06
CA ILE A 146 3.30 -3.16 4.64
C ILE A 146 3.71 -4.62 4.74
N ILE A 147 4.39 -5.14 3.73
CA ILE A 147 4.88 -6.51 3.68
C ILE A 147 6.37 -6.49 3.43
N ARG A 148 7.12 -7.09 4.35
CA ARG A 148 8.56 -7.29 4.26
C ARG A 148 8.86 -8.76 4.16
N GLN A 149 9.57 -9.15 3.11
CA GLN A 149 10.18 -10.47 3.02
C GLN A 149 11.54 -10.40 3.70
N LEU A 150 11.77 -11.31 4.65
CA LEU A 150 13.07 -11.48 5.30
C LEU A 150 13.74 -12.72 4.69
N ASP A 151 15.03 -12.62 4.42
CA ASP A 151 15.86 -13.75 3.99
C ASP A 151 16.18 -14.71 5.15
#